data_AF-A0A7Z9GFR1-F1
#
_entry.id   AF-A0A7Z9GFR1-F1
#
_cell.length_a   1.000
_cell.length_b   1.000
_cell.length_c   1.000
_cell.angle_alpha   90.00
_cell.angle_beta   90.00
_cell.angle_gamma   90.00
#
_symmetry.space_group_name_H-M   'P 1'
#
loop_
_entity.id
_entity.type
_entity.pdbx_description
1 polymer ?
#
loop_
_entity_poly.entity_id
_entity_poly.type
_entity_poly.pdbx_seq_one_letter_code
_entity_poly.pdbx_strand_id
1 'polypeptide(L)'
;MDTLVVEDTQGCLDTVMVTLSEPAVLTLSVTDSVNATCFGLCDGIARTTTVGGTPAYTYAWSLSADTLDSAIALCADTMNVVTVTDSNGCTASDSVMLAQPPELFATITDSTDASCFGLCDGQAVIVGSGGTPGLSVVWQSGETTDTATALCADSNLYGVVTDTIGCTDTAFFSISQPVEIAITFTDSSDALCEGNCDGSATVSLAGGNTPYNIVWSNG
;
A
#
# COMPACT_ATOMS: atom_id res chain seq x y z
N MET A 1 42.89 -40.59 9.24
CA MET A 1 43.63 -41.84 8.95
C MET A 1 43.45 -42.70 10.16
N ASP A 2 42.78 -43.83 10.02
CA ASP A 2 42.53 -44.71 11.14
C ASP A 2 43.37 -45.98 10.99
N THR A 3 43.92 -46.42 12.12
CA THR A 3 44.79 -47.60 12.19
C THR A 3 44.06 -48.69 12.95
N LEU A 4 43.77 -49.80 12.28
CA LEU A 4 43.28 -51.00 12.95
C LEU A 4 44.49 -51.80 13.42
N VAL A 5 44.55 -52.06 14.72
CA VAL A 5 45.56 -52.93 15.35
C VAL A 5 44.87 -54.21 15.79
N VAL A 6 45.38 -55.37 15.38
CA VAL A 6 44.90 -56.67 15.83
C VAL A 6 46.02 -57.37 16.59
N GLU A 7 45.74 -57.84 17.79
CA GLU A 7 46.67 -58.60 18.65
C GLU A 7 46.12 -60.00 18.88
N ASP A 8 46.93 -61.04 18.65
CA ASP A 8 46.57 -62.41 19.03
C ASP A 8 46.82 -62.68 20.52
N THR A 9 46.36 -63.83 21.02
CA THR A 9 46.54 -64.20 22.44
C THR A 9 47.99 -64.47 22.84
N GLN A 10 48.91 -64.49 21.87
CA GLN A 10 50.36 -64.66 22.06
C GLN A 10 51.14 -63.35 21.91
N GLY A 11 50.46 -62.22 21.65
CA GLY A 11 51.05 -60.89 21.54
C GLY A 11 51.57 -60.50 20.15
N CYS A 12 51.20 -61.23 19.10
CA CYS A 12 51.56 -60.84 17.73
C CYS A 12 50.63 -59.72 17.25
N LEU A 13 51.20 -58.61 16.76
CA LEU A 13 50.47 -57.46 16.25
C LEU A 13 50.47 -57.42 14.71
N ASP A 14 49.31 -57.14 14.13
CA ASP A 14 49.19 -56.71 12.73
C ASP A 14 48.50 -55.35 12.66
N THR A 15 48.91 -54.53 11.70
CA THR A 15 48.37 -53.18 11.50
C THR A 15 47.98 -52.93 10.06
N VAL A 16 46.74 -52.50 9.86
CA VAL A 16 46.23 -52.07 8.56
C VAL A 16 45.85 -50.59 8.66
N MET A 17 46.37 -49.80 7.72
CA MET A 17 45.98 -48.41 7.56
C MET A 17 44.82 -48.30 6.57
N VAL A 18 43.76 -47.60 6.98
CA VAL A 18 42.65 -47.23 6.10
C VAL A 18 42.60 -45.72 5.93
N THR A 19 42.60 -45.27 4.68
CA THR A 19 42.34 -43.88 4.32
C THR A 19 40.85 -43.68 4.14
N LEU A 20 40.21 -43.02 5.09
CA LEU A 20 38.85 -42.50 4.97
C LEU A 20 38.93 -41.14 4.27
N SER A 21 38.23 -40.96 3.15
CA SER A 21 38.03 -39.66 2.52
C SER A 21 36.63 -39.15 2.87
N GLU A 22 36.54 -38.02 3.56
CA GLU A 22 35.26 -37.34 3.77
C GLU A 22 34.95 -36.39 2.61
N PRO A 23 33.66 -36.12 2.31
CA PRO A 23 33.27 -35.07 1.39
C PRO A 23 33.78 -33.69 1.84
N ALA A 24 33.87 -32.74 0.91
CA ALA A 24 34.13 -31.35 1.27
C ALA A 24 33.03 -30.82 2.21
N VAL A 25 33.36 -29.87 3.09
CA VAL A 25 32.38 -29.27 4.02
C VAL A 25 31.22 -28.68 3.23
N LEU A 26 30.00 -29.05 3.60
CA LEU A 26 28.78 -28.47 3.04
C LEU A 26 28.64 -27.03 3.53
N THR A 27 28.49 -26.11 2.59
CA THR A 27 28.30 -24.68 2.84
C THR A 27 27.13 -24.18 1.99
N LEU A 28 26.37 -23.26 2.55
CA LEU A 28 25.26 -22.59 1.91
C LEU A 28 25.46 -21.08 2.07
N SER A 29 25.18 -20.32 1.03
CA SER A 29 25.19 -18.86 1.08
C SER A 29 24.04 -18.30 0.28
N VAL A 30 23.34 -17.31 0.81
CA VAL A 30 22.43 -16.45 0.04
C VAL A 30 23.29 -15.50 -0.79
N THR A 31 23.18 -15.59 -2.11
CA THR A 31 24.05 -14.85 -3.03
C THR A 31 23.36 -13.68 -3.73
N ASP A 32 22.03 -13.71 -3.79
CA ASP A 32 21.22 -12.66 -4.41
C ASP A 32 19.83 -12.59 -3.76
N SER A 33 19.26 -11.40 -3.71
CA SER A 33 17.92 -11.16 -3.20
C SER A 33 17.25 -9.94 -3.83
N VAL A 34 15.93 -10.02 -3.94
CA VAL A 34 15.05 -8.94 -4.40
C VAL A 34 14.09 -8.62 -3.26
N ASN A 35 14.06 -7.35 -2.86
CA ASN A 35 13.18 -6.82 -1.83
C ASN A 35 11.71 -6.85 -2.28
N ALA A 36 10.78 -6.74 -1.32
CA ALA A 36 9.37 -6.62 -1.64
C ALA A 36 9.05 -5.30 -2.35
N THR A 37 8.09 -5.31 -3.27
CA THR A 37 7.79 -4.14 -4.12
C THR A 37 6.98 -3.07 -3.41
N CYS A 38 6.02 -3.46 -2.57
CA CYS A 38 5.18 -2.56 -1.78
C CYS A 38 5.17 -2.97 -0.31
N PHE A 39 4.82 -2.02 0.55
CA PHE A 39 4.62 -2.31 1.97
C PHE A 39 3.57 -3.42 2.16
N GLY A 40 3.92 -4.44 2.94
CA GLY A 40 3.09 -5.58 3.27
C GLY A 40 2.98 -6.65 2.18
N LEU A 41 3.58 -6.47 0.99
CA LEU A 41 3.61 -7.52 -0.03
C LEU A 41 4.69 -8.55 0.25
N CYS A 42 4.38 -9.80 -0.07
CA CYS A 42 5.29 -10.93 0.01
C CYS A 42 5.61 -11.40 -1.41
N ASP A 43 6.34 -10.58 -2.16
CA ASP A 43 6.79 -10.87 -3.52
C ASP A 43 8.32 -10.84 -3.66
N GLY A 44 9.02 -10.76 -2.52
CA GLY A 44 10.46 -10.84 -2.45
C GLY A 44 11.01 -12.19 -2.91
N ILE A 45 12.28 -12.18 -3.33
CA ILE A 45 12.97 -13.34 -3.90
C ILE A 45 14.32 -13.49 -3.21
N ALA A 46 14.76 -14.72 -2.98
CA ALA A 46 16.11 -15.02 -2.54
C ALA A 46 16.69 -16.19 -3.33
N ARG A 47 18.00 -16.14 -3.60
CA ARG A 47 18.74 -17.19 -4.31
C ARG A 47 19.97 -17.56 -3.52
N THR A 48 20.31 -18.84 -3.57
CA THR A 48 21.41 -19.41 -2.79
C THR A 48 22.42 -20.12 -3.68
N THR A 49 23.59 -20.37 -3.13
CA THR A 49 24.60 -21.21 -3.75
C THR A 49 25.15 -22.18 -2.70
N THR A 50 25.17 -23.45 -3.07
CA THR A 50 25.64 -24.56 -2.23
C THR A 50 26.98 -25.06 -2.75
N VAL A 51 27.94 -25.27 -1.84
CA VAL A 51 29.28 -25.81 -2.17
C VAL A 51 29.64 -26.92 -1.18
N GLY A 52 30.22 -28.00 -1.67
CA GLY A 52 30.64 -29.15 -0.86
C GLY A 52 29.51 -30.14 -0.57
N GLY A 53 29.70 -31.01 0.42
CA GLY A 53 28.79 -32.12 0.74
C GLY A 53 28.71 -33.17 -0.36
N THR A 54 27.67 -33.99 -0.26
CA THR A 54 27.40 -35.12 -1.16
C THR A 54 26.23 -34.76 -2.09
N PRO A 55 26.38 -34.84 -3.42
CA PRO A 55 25.35 -34.40 -4.37
C PRO A 55 23.98 -35.06 -4.15
N ALA A 56 22.91 -34.36 -4.58
CA ALA A 56 21.50 -34.54 -4.21
C ALA A 56 21.13 -33.74 -2.95
N TYR A 57 21.07 -32.43 -3.15
CA TYR A 57 20.68 -31.47 -2.12
C TYR A 57 19.17 -31.28 -2.07
N THR A 58 18.64 -31.15 -0.87
CA THR A 58 17.25 -30.74 -0.61
C THR A 58 17.26 -29.43 0.16
N TYR A 59 16.46 -28.46 -0.28
CA TYR A 59 16.34 -27.15 0.37
C TYR A 59 15.04 -27.07 1.14
N ALA A 60 15.07 -26.36 2.27
CA ALA A 60 13.90 -26.04 3.06
C ALA A 60 13.97 -24.56 3.49
N TRP A 61 12.98 -23.79 3.10
CA TRP A 61 12.83 -22.39 3.48
C TRP A 61 11.88 -22.27 4.67
N SER A 62 12.23 -21.47 5.67
CA SER A 62 11.48 -21.41 6.95
C SER A 62 10.08 -20.80 6.81
N LEU A 63 9.89 -19.92 5.82
CA LEU A 63 8.66 -19.17 5.59
C LEU A 63 8.09 -19.39 4.18
N SER A 64 8.64 -20.33 3.42
CA SER A 64 8.15 -20.73 2.09
C SER A 64 8.08 -22.26 2.01
N ALA A 65 7.18 -22.78 1.18
CA ALA A 65 7.11 -24.21 0.85
C ALA A 65 8.11 -24.61 -0.27
N ASP A 66 8.94 -23.67 -0.74
CA ASP A 66 9.92 -23.91 -1.79
C ASP A 66 10.96 -24.95 -1.36
N THR A 67 11.37 -25.80 -2.31
CA THR A 67 12.34 -26.88 -2.12
C THR A 67 13.57 -26.76 -3.02
N LEU A 68 13.70 -25.61 -3.68
CA LEU A 68 14.79 -25.28 -4.59
C LEU A 68 15.80 -24.33 -3.93
N ASP A 69 16.92 -24.11 -4.62
CA ASP A 69 17.98 -23.15 -4.26
C ASP A 69 17.54 -21.69 -4.38
N SER A 70 16.33 -21.43 -4.86
CA SER A 70 15.65 -20.14 -4.85
C SER A 70 14.27 -20.25 -4.21
N ALA A 71 13.87 -19.20 -3.50
CA ALA A 71 12.51 -19.02 -3.02
C ALA A 71 11.90 -17.73 -3.54
N ILE A 72 10.59 -17.76 -3.75
CA ILE A 72 9.77 -16.62 -4.16
C ILE A 72 8.70 -16.37 -3.10
N ALA A 73 7.97 -15.27 -3.27
CA ALA A 73 6.88 -14.87 -2.39
C ALA A 73 7.31 -14.71 -0.92
N LEU A 74 8.54 -14.25 -0.71
CA LEU A 74 9.09 -14.00 0.62
C LEU A 74 8.61 -12.65 1.14
N CYS A 75 8.13 -12.62 2.38
CA CYS A 75 7.72 -11.38 3.04
C CYS A 75 8.92 -10.58 3.53
N ALA A 76 8.86 -9.25 3.41
CA ALA A 76 9.83 -8.34 4.00
C ALA A 76 9.73 -8.28 5.54
N ASP A 77 10.75 -7.69 6.16
CA ASP A 77 10.87 -7.51 7.63
C ASP A 77 10.74 -8.81 8.45
N THR A 78 10.96 -9.95 7.79
CA THR A 78 11.02 -11.27 8.41
C THR A 78 12.33 -11.97 8.05
N MET A 79 12.89 -12.72 9.00
CA MET A 79 14.11 -13.48 8.78
C MET A 79 13.77 -14.78 8.05
N ASN A 80 14.14 -14.87 6.78
CA ASN A 80 13.96 -16.06 5.96
C ASN A 80 15.20 -16.94 6.09
N VAL A 81 15.06 -18.11 6.70
CA VAL A 81 16.15 -19.06 6.88
C VAL A 81 16.01 -20.16 5.84
N VAL A 82 17.09 -20.46 5.14
CA VAL A 82 17.18 -21.60 4.23
C VAL A 82 18.10 -22.64 4.84
N THR A 83 17.69 -23.90 4.80
CA THR A 83 18.51 -25.04 5.19
C THR A 83 18.68 -25.95 3.99
N VAL A 84 19.92 -26.30 3.66
CA VAL A 84 20.24 -27.32 2.66
C VAL A 84 20.67 -28.60 3.38
N THR A 85 20.16 -29.74 2.90
CA THR A 85 20.54 -31.09 3.38
C THR A 85 21.08 -31.89 2.21
N ASP A 86 22.28 -32.47 2.36
CA ASP A 86 22.91 -33.33 1.36
C ASP A 86 22.40 -34.78 1.43
N SER A 87 22.83 -35.65 0.51
CA SER A 87 22.35 -37.04 0.45
C SER A 87 22.73 -37.90 1.66
N ASN A 88 23.75 -37.49 2.42
CA ASN A 88 24.25 -38.16 3.61
C ASN A 88 23.65 -37.57 4.90
N GLY A 89 22.76 -36.59 4.79
CA GLY A 89 22.09 -35.95 5.92
C GLY A 89 22.90 -34.83 6.58
N CYS A 90 24.00 -34.38 5.98
CA CYS A 90 24.71 -33.20 6.44
C CYS A 90 23.89 -31.95 6.11
N THR A 91 23.85 -30.98 7.02
CA THR A 91 23.07 -29.75 6.86
C THR A 91 23.95 -28.51 6.92
N ALA A 92 23.55 -27.48 6.17
CA ALA A 92 24.04 -26.12 6.28
C ALA A 92 22.87 -25.15 6.16
N SER A 93 22.97 -23.97 6.77
CA SER A 93 21.93 -22.97 6.69
C SER A 93 22.51 -21.57 6.51
N ASP A 94 21.69 -20.71 5.93
CA ASP A 94 21.95 -19.27 5.85
C ASP A 94 20.61 -18.55 5.95
N SER A 95 20.64 -17.22 6.08
CA SER A 95 19.43 -16.42 6.25
C SER A 95 19.50 -15.08 5.53
N VAL A 96 18.34 -14.58 5.15
CA VAL A 96 18.19 -13.26 4.54
C VAL A 96 16.98 -12.55 5.12
N MET A 97 17.13 -11.24 5.35
CA MET A 97 16.03 -10.35 5.71
C MET A 97 15.80 -9.41 4.54
N LEU A 98 14.62 -9.48 3.93
CA LEU A 98 14.24 -8.61 2.82
C LEU A 98 13.68 -7.30 3.37
N ALA A 99 13.98 -6.20 2.69
CA ALA A 99 13.42 -4.90 2.98
C ALA A 99 12.13 -4.66 2.18
N GLN A 100 11.38 -3.62 2.55
CA GLN A 100 10.22 -3.10 1.83
C GLN A 100 10.24 -1.56 1.88
N PRO A 101 9.55 -0.87 0.95
CA PRO A 101 9.38 0.58 1.06
C PRO A 101 8.50 0.95 2.27
N PRO A 102 8.54 2.21 2.73
CA PRO A 102 7.59 2.72 3.71
C PRO A 102 6.15 2.58 3.20
N GLU A 103 5.18 2.43 4.11
CA GLU A 103 3.76 2.44 3.78
C GLU A 103 3.37 3.75 3.07
N LEU A 104 2.59 3.62 1.99
CA LEU A 104 2.09 4.76 1.21
C LEU A 104 0.79 5.27 1.84
N PHE A 105 0.72 6.57 2.05
CA PHE A 105 -0.48 7.25 2.55
C PHE A 105 -0.92 8.35 1.58
N ALA A 106 -2.20 8.36 1.28
CA ALA A 106 -2.93 9.41 0.59
C ALA A 106 -3.78 10.17 1.63
N THR A 107 -3.69 11.50 1.67
CA THR A 107 -4.42 12.29 2.65
C THR A 107 -5.00 13.54 2.02
N ILE A 108 -6.30 13.77 2.22
CA ILE A 108 -6.93 15.05 1.90
C ILE A 108 -6.55 16.05 2.98
N THR A 109 -5.86 17.11 2.58
CA THR A 109 -5.30 18.12 3.49
C THR A 109 -6.15 19.39 3.55
N ASP A 110 -6.92 19.66 2.49
CA ASP A 110 -7.84 20.79 2.41
C ASP A 110 -9.00 20.46 1.46
N SER A 111 -10.15 21.10 1.67
CA SER A 111 -11.32 21.00 0.82
C SER A 111 -12.22 22.22 0.95
N THR A 112 -12.79 22.69 -0.16
CA THR A 112 -13.76 23.78 -0.21
C THR A 112 -15.06 23.27 -0.82
N ASP A 113 -16.17 23.47 -0.11
CA ASP A 113 -17.51 23.11 -0.55
C ASP A 113 -17.99 23.93 -1.75
N ALA A 114 -19.00 23.42 -2.47
CA ALA A 114 -19.62 24.15 -3.57
C ALA A 114 -20.32 25.41 -3.06
N SER A 115 -20.21 26.52 -3.79
CA SER A 115 -20.67 27.84 -3.31
C SER A 115 -22.19 28.01 -3.33
N CYS A 116 -22.88 27.29 -4.22
CA CYS A 116 -24.33 27.32 -4.36
C CYS A 116 -24.88 25.92 -4.68
N PHE A 117 -26.16 25.72 -4.40
CA PHE A 117 -26.88 24.52 -4.78
C PHE A 117 -26.78 24.28 -6.30
N GLY A 118 -26.33 23.09 -6.67
CA GLY A 118 -26.17 22.64 -8.05
C GLY A 118 -24.92 23.14 -8.77
N LEU A 119 -24.09 23.97 -8.12
CA LEU A 119 -22.79 24.34 -8.68
C LEU A 119 -21.74 23.28 -8.38
N CYS A 120 -20.79 23.16 -9.31
CA CYS A 120 -19.64 22.27 -9.20
C CYS A 120 -18.39 23.14 -9.22
N ASP A 121 -18.19 23.93 -8.18
CA ASP A 121 -17.04 24.82 -7.99
C ASP A 121 -16.25 24.49 -6.71
N GLY A 122 -16.56 23.36 -6.08
CA GLY A 122 -15.79 22.82 -4.96
C GLY A 122 -14.39 22.38 -5.38
N GLN A 123 -13.51 22.24 -4.39
CA GLN A 123 -12.10 21.86 -4.58
C GLN A 123 -11.62 20.95 -3.46
N ALA A 124 -10.58 20.16 -3.71
CA ALA A 124 -9.90 19.37 -2.71
C ALA A 124 -8.40 19.28 -3.01
N VAL A 125 -7.57 19.22 -1.97
CA VAL A 125 -6.11 19.11 -2.05
C VAL A 125 -5.67 17.80 -1.40
N ILE A 126 -4.91 16.99 -2.13
CA ILE A 126 -4.37 15.71 -1.67
C ILE A 126 -2.85 15.77 -1.57
N VAL A 127 -2.31 15.14 -0.52
CA VAL A 127 -0.88 14.96 -0.34
C VAL A 127 -0.60 13.47 -0.16
N GLY A 128 0.40 12.98 -0.90
CA GLY A 128 0.97 11.65 -0.74
C GLY A 128 2.19 11.67 0.17
N SER A 129 2.37 10.63 0.99
CA SER A 129 3.60 10.42 1.78
C SER A 129 3.96 8.94 1.89
N GLY A 130 5.24 8.63 2.10
CA GLY A 130 5.73 7.25 2.10
C GLY A 130 5.86 6.65 0.69
N GLY A 131 5.79 5.33 0.56
CA GLY A 131 6.00 4.61 -0.69
C GLY A 131 7.38 4.83 -1.33
N THR A 132 7.50 4.47 -2.60
CA THR A 132 8.70 4.70 -3.42
C THR A 132 8.69 6.13 -4.01
N PRO A 133 9.79 6.90 -3.96
CA PRO A 133 9.82 8.29 -4.43
C PRO A 133 9.37 8.46 -5.89
N GLY A 134 8.59 9.52 -6.15
CA GLY A 134 7.99 9.81 -7.46
C GLY A 134 6.47 9.57 -7.47
N LEU A 135 5.81 10.08 -6.44
CA LEU A 135 4.36 9.93 -6.26
C LEU A 135 3.59 10.69 -7.34
N SER A 136 2.50 10.09 -7.79
CA SER A 136 1.52 10.65 -8.72
C SER A 136 0.14 10.61 -8.10
N VAL A 137 -0.73 11.52 -8.53
CA VAL A 137 -2.10 11.64 -8.07
C VAL A 137 -3.04 11.41 -9.25
N VAL A 138 -4.14 10.70 -9.01
CA VAL A 138 -5.28 10.62 -9.95
C VAL A 138 -6.57 10.76 -9.14
N TRP A 139 -7.37 11.77 -9.47
CA TRP A 139 -8.69 11.94 -8.90
C TRP A 139 -9.73 11.08 -9.64
N GLN A 140 -10.87 10.82 -9.00
CA GLN A 140 -11.99 10.13 -9.65
C GLN A 140 -12.43 10.79 -10.98
N SER A 141 -12.25 12.11 -11.13
CA SER A 141 -12.52 12.87 -12.36
C SER A 141 -11.48 12.63 -13.47
N GLY A 142 -10.34 12.03 -13.16
CA GLY A 142 -9.19 11.86 -14.04
C GLY A 142 -8.16 13.00 -13.99
N GLU A 143 -8.39 14.03 -13.16
CA GLU A 143 -7.37 15.06 -12.89
C GLU A 143 -6.12 14.46 -12.23
N THR A 144 -4.95 15.04 -12.48
CA THR A 144 -3.64 14.49 -12.02
C THR A 144 -2.79 15.48 -11.21
N THR A 145 -3.32 16.67 -10.96
CA THR A 145 -2.72 17.66 -10.07
C THR A 145 -2.99 17.31 -8.61
N ASP A 146 -2.22 17.88 -7.70
CA ASP A 146 -2.42 17.77 -6.24
C ASP A 146 -3.73 18.44 -5.77
N THR A 147 -4.31 19.30 -6.59
CA THR A 147 -5.60 19.95 -6.36
C THR A 147 -6.59 19.51 -7.44
N ALA A 148 -7.75 18.99 -7.02
CA ALA A 148 -8.91 18.81 -7.88
C ALA A 148 -9.84 20.01 -7.79
N THR A 149 -10.43 20.37 -8.93
CA THR A 149 -11.34 21.50 -9.03
C THR A 149 -12.64 21.12 -9.72
N ALA A 150 -13.59 22.05 -9.76
CA ALA A 150 -14.89 21.84 -10.37
C ALA A 150 -15.67 20.64 -9.79
N LEU A 151 -15.51 20.39 -8.49
CA LEU A 151 -16.16 19.28 -7.79
C LEU A 151 -17.60 19.66 -7.45
N CYS A 152 -18.54 18.79 -7.83
CA CYS A 152 -19.93 18.87 -7.41
C CYS A 152 -20.09 18.32 -5.98
N ALA A 153 -21.18 18.67 -5.31
CA ALA A 153 -21.50 18.06 -4.03
C ALA A 153 -21.78 16.56 -4.17
N ASP A 154 -20.96 15.77 -3.47
CA ASP A 154 -21.03 14.30 -3.41
C ASP A 154 -20.35 13.85 -2.11
N SER A 155 -20.89 12.82 -1.48
CA SER A 155 -20.39 12.24 -0.23
C SER A 155 -19.29 11.19 -0.41
N ASN A 156 -18.99 10.78 -1.64
CA ASN A 156 -18.12 9.64 -1.93
C ASN A 156 -17.10 9.95 -3.04
N LEU A 157 -16.47 11.11 -2.97
CA LEU A 157 -15.37 11.47 -3.84
C LEU A 157 -14.07 10.84 -3.33
N TYR A 158 -13.14 10.59 -4.24
CA TYR A 158 -11.83 10.04 -3.87
C TYR A 158 -10.71 10.51 -4.79
N GLY A 159 -9.49 10.49 -4.24
CA GLY A 159 -8.23 10.62 -4.96
C GLY A 159 -7.31 9.45 -4.64
N VAL A 160 -6.57 8.99 -5.64
CA VAL A 160 -5.62 7.88 -5.52
C VAL A 160 -4.21 8.44 -5.66
N VAL A 161 -3.33 8.11 -4.71
CA VAL A 161 -1.90 8.35 -4.82
C VAL A 161 -1.24 7.05 -5.26
N THR A 162 -0.35 7.12 -6.25
CA THR A 162 0.42 5.98 -6.77
C THR A 162 1.91 6.29 -6.77
N ASP A 163 2.72 5.37 -6.26
CA ASP A 163 4.18 5.47 -6.28
C ASP A 163 4.80 4.99 -7.61
N THR A 164 6.11 5.09 -7.79
CA THR A 164 6.77 4.70 -9.06
C THR A 164 6.78 3.20 -9.34
N ILE A 165 6.56 2.37 -8.32
CA ILE A 165 6.53 0.91 -8.44
C ILE A 165 5.11 0.41 -8.69
N GLY A 166 4.11 1.26 -8.46
CA GLY A 166 2.70 0.98 -8.68
C GLY A 166 1.91 0.67 -7.41
N CYS A 167 2.49 0.92 -6.23
CA CYS A 167 1.77 0.85 -4.95
C CYS A 167 0.77 1.99 -4.87
N THR A 168 -0.45 1.74 -4.38
CA THR A 168 -1.53 2.74 -4.36
C THR A 168 -2.15 2.88 -2.99
N ASP A 169 -2.53 4.11 -2.63
CA ASP A 169 -3.44 4.39 -1.50
C ASP A 169 -4.56 5.35 -1.94
N THR A 170 -5.73 5.26 -1.31
CA THR A 170 -6.94 6.01 -1.69
C THR A 170 -7.46 6.85 -0.53
N ALA A 171 -7.58 8.15 -0.75
CA ALA A 171 -8.20 9.08 0.20
C ALA A 171 -9.63 9.40 -0.24
N PHE A 172 -10.59 9.19 0.67
CA PHE A 172 -12.01 9.51 0.47
C PHE A 172 -12.37 10.83 1.14
N PHE A 173 -13.30 11.58 0.54
CA PHE A 173 -13.81 12.84 1.08
C PHE A 173 -15.21 13.15 0.55
N SER A 174 -15.79 14.24 1.06
CA SER A 174 -17.08 14.76 0.63
C SER A 174 -16.99 16.24 0.33
N ILE A 175 -17.75 16.68 -0.67
CA ILE A 175 -18.02 18.08 -0.95
C ILE A 175 -19.49 18.31 -0.64
N SER A 176 -19.78 19.32 0.18
CA SER A 176 -21.15 19.72 0.51
C SER A 176 -21.62 20.88 -0.39
N GLN A 177 -22.90 21.18 -0.34
CA GLN A 177 -23.49 22.37 -0.97
C GLN A 177 -24.61 22.93 -0.08
N PRO A 178 -24.94 24.22 -0.23
CA PRO A 178 -26.10 24.81 0.41
C PRO A 178 -27.39 24.11 0.01
N VAL A 179 -28.40 24.16 0.88
CA VAL A 179 -29.77 23.76 0.53
C VAL A 179 -30.28 24.66 -0.60
N GLU A 180 -31.12 24.14 -1.48
CA GLU A 180 -31.76 24.95 -2.53
C GLU A 180 -32.58 26.10 -1.92
N ILE A 181 -32.50 27.30 -2.50
CA ILE A 181 -33.30 28.45 -2.05
C ILE A 181 -34.76 28.21 -2.38
N ALA A 182 -35.61 28.23 -1.37
CA ALA A 182 -37.06 28.19 -1.49
C ALA A 182 -37.66 29.53 -1.05
N ILE A 183 -38.50 30.11 -1.89
CA ILE A 183 -39.25 31.35 -1.61
C ILE A 183 -40.71 30.97 -1.39
N THR A 184 -41.29 31.38 -0.26
CA THR A 184 -42.71 31.19 0.03
C THR A 184 -43.37 32.54 0.27
N PHE A 185 -44.48 32.81 -0.43
CA PHE A 185 -45.31 33.98 -0.15
C PHE A 185 -46.02 33.78 1.19
N THR A 186 -45.87 34.73 2.11
CA THR A 186 -46.46 34.64 3.45
C THR A 186 -47.70 35.48 3.60
N ASP A 187 -47.74 36.66 2.98
CA ASP A 187 -48.89 37.56 3.06
C ASP A 187 -48.87 38.57 1.90
N SER A 188 -50.03 39.08 1.53
CA SER A 188 -50.17 40.19 0.59
C SER A 188 -51.43 40.99 0.84
N SER A 189 -51.36 42.30 0.68
CA SER A 189 -52.51 43.20 0.69
C SER A 189 -52.61 43.93 -0.64
N ASP A 190 -53.80 43.90 -1.25
CA ASP A 190 -54.08 44.66 -2.47
C ASP A 190 -54.15 46.17 -2.16
N ALA A 191 -53.87 46.99 -3.17
CA ALA A 191 -54.08 48.43 -3.07
C ALA A 191 -55.57 48.74 -2.92
N LEU A 192 -55.92 49.63 -1.99
CA LEU A 192 -57.33 49.86 -1.61
C LEU A 192 -58.13 50.62 -2.68
N CYS A 193 -57.46 51.39 -3.53
CA CYS A 193 -58.05 52.22 -4.58
C CYS A 193 -57.11 52.33 -5.78
N GLU A 194 -57.66 52.57 -6.98
CA GLU A 194 -56.84 52.85 -8.16
C GLU A 194 -55.98 54.11 -7.95
N GLY A 195 -54.65 53.97 -8.14
CA GLY A 195 -53.67 55.03 -7.99
C GLY A 195 -52.98 55.11 -6.62
N ASN A 196 -53.37 54.28 -5.65
CA ASN A 196 -52.66 54.19 -4.37
C ASN A 196 -51.53 53.13 -4.44
N CYS A 197 -50.38 53.46 -3.85
CA CYS A 197 -49.23 52.56 -3.69
C CYS A 197 -49.18 51.97 -2.27
N ASP A 198 -50.33 51.53 -1.74
CA ASP A 198 -50.49 51.00 -0.37
C ASP A 198 -50.59 49.46 -0.32
N GLY A 199 -50.46 48.78 -1.46
CA GLY A 199 -50.32 47.33 -1.51
C GLY A 199 -49.03 46.86 -0.86
N SER A 200 -49.03 45.64 -0.32
CA SER A 200 -47.84 45.04 0.30
C SER A 200 -47.74 43.56 -0.05
N ALA A 201 -46.51 43.03 -0.04
CA ALA A 201 -46.25 41.61 -0.15
C ALA A 201 -45.12 41.24 0.82
N THR A 202 -45.26 40.10 1.48
CA THR A 202 -44.23 39.53 2.35
C THR A 202 -43.87 38.12 1.87
N VAL A 203 -42.59 37.80 1.97
CA VAL A 203 -42.06 36.48 1.62
C VAL A 203 -41.21 35.95 2.76
N SER A 204 -41.17 34.62 2.90
CA SER A 204 -40.16 33.93 3.68
C SER A 204 -39.20 33.19 2.75
N LEU A 205 -37.92 33.19 3.12
CA LEU A 205 -36.84 32.51 2.42
C LEU A 205 -36.32 31.37 3.28
N ALA A 206 -36.07 30.21 2.67
CA ALA A 206 -35.38 29.08 3.27
C ALA A 206 -34.27 28.58 2.34
N GLY A 207 -33.21 27.98 2.89
CA GLY A 207 -32.08 27.47 2.11
C GLY A 207 -31.13 28.54 1.56
N GLY A 208 -30.11 28.15 0.81
CA GLY A 208 -29.04 29.03 0.34
C GLY A 208 -28.11 29.54 1.43
N ASN A 209 -27.26 30.50 1.06
CA ASN A 209 -26.31 31.16 1.97
C ASN A 209 -26.81 32.56 2.33
N THR A 210 -26.66 32.95 3.60
CA THR A 210 -27.00 34.30 4.08
C THR A 210 -25.79 35.24 4.01
N PRO A 211 -26.00 36.57 3.88
CA PRO A 211 -27.27 37.29 3.77
C PRO A 211 -27.90 37.27 2.36
N TYR A 212 -29.23 37.40 2.29
CA TYR A 212 -29.96 37.53 1.02
C TYR A 212 -30.03 38.99 0.55
N ASN A 213 -29.99 39.21 -0.76
CA ASN A 213 -30.33 40.47 -1.39
C ASN A 213 -31.68 40.35 -2.11
N ILE A 214 -32.72 40.98 -1.57
CA ILE A 214 -34.09 40.93 -2.12
C ILE A 214 -34.34 42.20 -2.92
N VAL A 215 -34.67 42.05 -4.20
CA VAL A 215 -35.01 43.15 -5.11
C VAL A 215 -36.42 42.93 -5.63
N TRP A 216 -37.31 43.86 -5.34
CA TRP A 216 -38.66 43.89 -5.91
C TRP A 216 -38.64 44.69 -7.21
N SER A 217 -39.26 44.15 -8.27
CA SER A 217 -39.20 44.73 -9.62
C SER A 217 -39.94 46.07 -9.76
N ASN A 218 -40.78 46.41 -8.78
CA ASN A 218 -41.67 47.57 -8.82
C ASN A 218 -41.51 48.55 -7.64
N GLY A 219 -40.54 48.35 -6.74
CA GLY A 219 -40.16 49.32 -5.70
C GLY A 219 -41.31 49.82 -4.84
#